data_AF-A0A544TTS4-F1
#
_entry.id   AF-A0A544TTS4-F1
#
_cell.length_a   1.000
_cell.length_b   1.000
_cell.length_c   1.000
_cell.angle_alpha   90.00
_cell.angle_beta   90.00
_cell.angle_gamma   90.00
#
_symmetry.space_group_name_H-M   'P 1'
#
loop_
_entity.id
_entity.type
_entity.pdbx_description
1 polymer ?
#
loop_
_entity_poly.entity_id
_entity_poly.type
_entity_poly.pdbx_seq_one_letter_code
_entity_poly.pdbx_strand_id
1 'polypeptide(L)'
;MSFKIAILVCLVLMGFIACITYYLGKKVSLSLMKYIPVFSFGIGALFFYIKLNFISYKPNSFDGIYDMIAFIILIVVSSIAFLEAIIIAIVENRKLFRRSYIAVRKAIKVGSVNKIFKLKMPSGIVKKIRGYIGLTR
;
A
#
# COMPACT_ATOMS: atom_id res chain seq x y z
N MET A 1 -30.63 -5.80 -22.29
CA MET A 1 -29.65 -4.81 -22.77
C MET A 1 -28.65 -5.55 -23.64
N SER A 2 -28.37 -5.10 -24.87
CA SER A 2 -27.42 -5.82 -25.75
C SER A 2 -26.04 -5.92 -25.08
N PHE A 3 -25.38 -7.06 -25.24
CA PHE A 3 -24.03 -7.30 -24.72
C PHE A 3 -23.05 -6.15 -25.03
N LYS A 4 -23.09 -5.61 -26.25
CA LYS A 4 -22.25 -4.49 -26.69
C LYS A 4 -22.43 -3.24 -25.83
N ILE A 5 -23.68 -2.92 -25.51
CA ILE A 5 -24.02 -1.74 -24.71
C ILE A 5 -23.59 -1.97 -23.25
N ALA A 6 -23.74 -3.19 -22.73
CA ALA A 6 -23.33 -3.52 -21.38
C ALA A 6 -21.82 -3.40 -21.18
N ILE A 7 -21.01 -3.87 -22.14
CA ILE A 7 -19.54 -3.70 -22.10
C ILE A 7 -19.17 -2.21 -22.16
N LEU A 8 -19.81 -1.45 -23.05
CA LEU A 8 -19.51 -0.02 -23.20
C LEU A 8 -19.81 0.75 -21.91
N VAL A 9 -20.96 0.49 -21.29
CA VAL A 9 -21.31 1.06 -19.98
C VAL A 9 -20.31 0.61 -18.92
N CYS A 10 -19.91 -0.67 -18.91
CA CYS A 10 -18.95 -1.21 -17.96
C CYS A 10 -17.58 -0.52 -18.07
N LEU A 11 -17.06 -0.32 -19.28
CA LEU A 11 -15.80 0.39 -19.53
C LEU A 11 -15.85 1.85 -19.07
N VAL A 12 -16.95 2.54 -19.35
CA VAL A 12 -17.15 3.93 -18.88
C VAL A 12 -17.17 3.97 -17.34
N LEU A 13 -17.86 3.03 -16.70
CA LEU A 13 -17.94 2.93 -15.25
C LEU A 13 -16.54 2.67 -14.64
N MET A 14 -15.81 1.69 -15.17
CA MET A 14 -14.45 1.35 -14.76
C MET A 14 -13.51 2.53 -14.86
N GLY A 15 -13.56 3.27 -15.97
CA GLY A 15 -12.74 4.46 -16.20
C GLY A 15 -13.09 5.60 -15.24
N PHE A 16 -14.39 5.86 -15.04
CA PHE A 16 -14.86 6.90 -14.12
C PHE A 16 -14.38 6.64 -12.69
N ILE A 17 -14.49 5.39 -12.23
CA ILE A 17 -14.00 4.99 -10.91
C ILE A 17 -12.49 5.08 -10.83
N ALA A 18 -11.76 4.60 -11.85
CA ALA A 18 -10.31 4.74 -11.86
C ALA A 18 -9.87 6.21 -11.72
N CYS A 19 -10.56 7.15 -12.39
CA CYS A 19 -10.32 8.58 -12.24
C CYS A 19 -10.61 9.09 -10.82
N ILE A 20 -11.74 8.70 -10.22
CA ILE A 20 -12.09 9.07 -8.85
C ILE A 20 -11.05 8.53 -7.86
N THR A 21 -10.72 7.24 -7.96
CA THR A 21 -9.74 6.58 -7.08
C THR A 21 -8.34 7.16 -7.27
N TYR A 22 -7.96 7.54 -8.50
CA TYR A 22 -6.71 8.24 -8.78
C TYR A 22 -6.66 9.62 -8.10
N TYR A 23 -7.73 10.40 -8.23
CA TYR A 23 -7.81 11.71 -7.57
C TYR A 23 -7.76 11.60 -6.04
N LEU A 24 -8.47 10.63 -5.48
CA LEU A 24 -8.40 10.29 -4.05
C LEU A 24 -7.00 9.84 -3.63
N GLY A 25 -6.34 8.99 -4.43
CA GLY A 25 -4.98 8.54 -4.16
C GLY A 25 -3.96 9.69 -4.18
N LYS A 26 -4.13 10.65 -5.09
CA LYS A 26 -3.28 11.85 -5.12
C LYS A 26 -3.47 12.75 -3.90
N LYS A 27 -4.72 12.88 -3.41
CA LYS A 27 -5.07 13.82 -2.32
C LYS A 27 -4.90 13.23 -0.91
N VAL A 28 -5.17 11.94 -0.72
CA VAL A 28 -5.25 11.31 0.60
C VAL A 28 -3.99 10.50 0.90
N SER A 29 -3.65 9.53 0.06
CA SER A 29 -2.43 8.73 0.24
C SER A 29 -1.97 8.06 -1.04
N LEU A 30 -0.66 8.11 -1.29
CA LEU A 30 0.00 7.37 -2.37
C LEU A 30 -0.25 5.85 -2.29
N SER A 31 -0.56 5.32 -1.09
CA SER A 31 -0.90 3.91 -0.91
C SER A 31 -2.21 3.52 -1.59
N LEU A 32 -3.19 4.43 -1.70
CA LEU A 32 -4.47 4.17 -2.36
C LEU A 32 -4.34 4.05 -3.89
N MET A 33 -3.30 4.65 -4.48
CA MET A 33 -3.06 4.54 -5.92
C MET A 33 -2.83 3.09 -6.37
N LYS A 34 -2.33 2.24 -5.47
CA LYS A 34 -2.06 0.81 -5.73
C LYS A 34 -3.34 -0.01 -5.88
N TYR A 35 -4.44 0.48 -5.32
CA TYR A 35 -5.73 -0.21 -5.34
C TYR A 35 -6.64 0.24 -6.48
N ILE A 36 -6.23 1.23 -7.30
CA ILE A 36 -6.99 1.70 -8.47
C ILE A 36 -7.46 0.53 -9.37
N PRO A 37 -6.58 -0.41 -9.81
CA PRO A 37 -7.02 -1.51 -10.65
C PRO A 37 -8.05 -2.41 -9.94
N VAL A 38 -7.85 -2.68 -8.64
CA VAL A 38 -8.78 -3.49 -7.83
C VAL A 38 -10.16 -2.85 -7.78
N PHE A 39 -10.25 -1.55 -7.51
CA PHE A 39 -11.53 -0.84 -7.46
C PHE A 39 -12.20 -0.78 -8.83
N SER A 40 -11.43 -0.51 -9.88
CA SER A 40 -11.96 -0.45 -11.25
C SER A 40 -12.55 -1.80 -11.68
N PHE A 41 -11.80 -2.89 -11.57
CA PHE A 41 -12.28 -4.23 -11.93
C PHE A 41 -13.37 -4.73 -10.97
N GLY A 42 -13.28 -4.39 -9.68
CA GLY A 42 -14.28 -4.75 -8.68
C GLY A 42 -15.66 -4.18 -8.99
N ILE A 43 -15.75 -2.92 -9.40
CA ILE A 43 -17.03 -2.34 -9.82
C ILE A 43 -17.50 -2.90 -11.17
N GLY A 44 -16.57 -3.20 -12.09
CA GLY A 44 -16.90 -3.96 -13.30
C GLY A 44 -17.59 -5.28 -13.00
N ALA A 45 -17.00 -6.07 -12.11
CA ALA A 45 -17.57 -7.34 -11.66
C ALA A 45 -18.92 -7.14 -10.96
N LEU A 46 -19.04 -6.13 -10.11
CA LEU A 46 -20.29 -5.78 -9.42
C LEU A 46 -21.42 -5.45 -10.41
N PHE A 47 -21.11 -4.70 -11.48
CA PHE A 47 -22.08 -4.38 -12.53
C PHE A 47 -22.62 -5.63 -13.21
N PHE A 48 -21.75 -6.56 -13.62
CA PHE A 48 -22.19 -7.81 -14.23
C PHE A 48 -22.90 -8.74 -13.24
N TYR A 49 -22.51 -8.74 -11.96
CA TYR A 49 -23.22 -9.47 -10.91
C TYR A 49 -24.66 -8.97 -10.75
N ILE A 50 -24.86 -7.65 -10.66
CA ILE A 50 -26.19 -7.04 -10.58
C ILE A 50 -26.98 -7.37 -11.85
N LYS A 51 -26.36 -7.23 -13.03
CA LYS A 51 -26.99 -7.53 -14.31
C LYS A 51 -27.48 -8.98 -14.38
N LEU A 52 -26.66 -9.95 -13.95
CA LEU A 52 -27.00 -11.38 -13.93
C LEU A 52 -28.12 -11.72 -12.94
N ASN A 53 -28.20 -11.06 -11.79
CA ASN A 53 -29.21 -11.34 -10.77
C ASN A 53 -30.56 -10.63 -11.02
N PHE A 54 -30.55 -9.43 -11.62
CA PHE A 54 -31.76 -8.64 -11.84
C PHE A 54 -32.40 -8.84 -13.22
N ILE A 55 -31.64 -9.26 -14.23
CA ILE A 55 -32.18 -9.54 -15.56
C ILE A 55 -32.47 -11.04 -15.67
N SER A 56 -33.76 -11.39 -15.67
CA SER A 56 -34.17 -12.76 -15.96
C SER A 56 -33.86 -13.10 -17.41
N TYR A 57 -32.76 -13.81 -17.63
CA TYR A 57 -32.40 -14.33 -18.93
C TYR A 57 -33.32 -15.50 -19.28
N LYS A 58 -33.85 -15.53 -20.52
CA LYS A 58 -34.45 -16.75 -21.04
C LYS A 58 -33.40 -17.87 -21.01
N PRO A 59 -33.79 -19.11 -20.70
CA PRO A 59 -32.87 -20.25 -20.74
C PRO A 59 -32.21 -20.33 -22.13
N ASN A 60 -30.89 -20.50 -22.17
CA ASN A 60 -30.05 -20.48 -23.38
C ASN A 60 -29.97 -19.17 -24.19
N SER A 61 -30.27 -18.02 -23.60
CA SER A 61 -29.94 -16.76 -24.28
C SER A 61 -28.41 -16.55 -24.35
N PHE A 62 -27.89 -16.38 -25.56
CA PHE A 62 -26.46 -16.13 -25.81
C PHE A 62 -25.92 -14.93 -25.00
N ASP A 63 -26.71 -13.87 -24.84
CA ASP A 63 -26.33 -12.69 -24.05
C ASP A 63 -26.02 -13.04 -22.58
N GLY A 64 -26.77 -13.95 -21.96
CA GLY A 64 -26.53 -14.37 -20.57
C GLY A 64 -25.24 -15.17 -20.40
N ILE A 65 -24.90 -16.01 -21.39
CA ILE A 65 -23.65 -16.78 -21.41
C ILE A 65 -22.46 -15.83 -21.50
N TYR A 66 -22.51 -14.85 -22.41
CA TYR A 66 -21.43 -13.86 -22.56
C TYR A 66 -21.24 -13.00 -21.32
N ASP A 67 -22.32 -12.58 -20.66
CA ASP A 67 -22.25 -11.85 -19.39
C ASP A 67 -21.60 -12.68 -18.28
N MET A 68 -21.92 -13.97 -18.21
CA MET A 68 -21.33 -14.89 -17.24
C MET A 68 -19.84 -15.07 -17.47
N ILE A 69 -19.42 -15.24 -18.73
CA ILE A 69 -18.00 -15.31 -19.10
C ILE A 69 -17.28 -14.01 -18.74
N ALA A 70 -17.86 -12.85 -19.07
CA ALA A 70 -17.29 -11.55 -18.73
C ALA A 70 -17.13 -11.37 -17.22
N PHE A 71 -18.13 -11.78 -16.44
CA PHE A 71 -18.08 -11.76 -14.98
C PHE A 71 -16.94 -12.62 -14.41
N ILE A 72 -16.78 -13.85 -14.92
CA ILE A 72 -15.70 -14.76 -14.48
C ILE A 72 -14.32 -14.15 -14.78
N ILE A 73 -14.13 -13.62 -16.00
CA ILE A 73 -12.88 -12.96 -16.39
C ILE A 73 -12.58 -11.78 -15.46
N LEU A 74 -13.58 -10.96 -15.15
CA LEU A 74 -13.42 -9.82 -14.26
C LEU A 74 -13.03 -10.21 -12.84
N ILE A 75 -13.61 -11.29 -12.30
CA ILE A 75 -13.22 -11.81 -10.99
C ILE A 75 -11.76 -12.27 -11.00
N VAL A 76 -11.34 -13.00 -12.03
CA VAL A 76 -9.97 -13.51 -12.13
C VAL A 76 -8.97 -12.35 -12.20
N VAL A 77 -9.23 -11.38 -13.08
CA VAL A 77 -8.37 -10.20 -13.23
C VAL A 77 -8.33 -9.35 -11.96
N SER A 78 -9.49 -9.15 -11.32
CA SER A 78 -9.59 -8.43 -10.03
C SER A 78 -8.79 -9.14 -8.93
N SER A 79 -8.83 -10.48 -8.88
CA SER A 79 -8.08 -11.27 -7.89
C SER A 79 -6.57 -11.12 -8.07
N ILE A 80 -6.08 -11.14 -9.32
CA ILE A 80 -4.66 -10.92 -9.63
C ILE A 80 -4.24 -9.50 -9.22
N ALA A 81 -5.02 -8.48 -9.60
CA ALA A 81 -4.76 -7.09 -9.23
C ALA A 81 -4.74 -6.89 -7.70
N PHE A 82 -5.61 -7.59 -6.97
CA PHE A 82 -5.64 -7.54 -5.51
C PHE A 82 -4.38 -8.14 -4.89
N LEU A 83 -3.92 -9.27 -5.42
CA LEU A 83 -2.70 -9.93 -4.98
C LEU A 83 -1.46 -9.03 -5.22
N GLU A 84 -1.39 -8.37 -6.38
CA GLU A 84 -0.35 -7.37 -6.66
C GLU A 84 -0.40 -6.20 -5.67
N ALA A 85 -1.59 -5.65 -5.40
CA ALA A 85 -1.75 -4.55 -4.44
C ALA A 85 -1.26 -4.94 -3.04
N ILE A 86 -1.56 -6.16 -2.59
CA ILE A 86 -1.07 -6.71 -1.31
C ILE A 86 0.45 -6.86 -1.32
N ILE A 87 1.04 -7.43 -2.37
CA ILE A 87 2.50 -7.59 -2.48
C ILE A 87 3.19 -6.23 -2.36
N ILE A 88 2.70 -5.21 -3.08
CA ILE A 88 3.27 -3.87 -3.04
C ILE A 88 3.14 -3.25 -1.64
N ALA A 89 2.00 -3.46 -0.96
CA ALA A 89 1.79 -2.98 0.41
C ALA A 89 2.77 -3.63 1.40
N ILE A 90 3.01 -4.95 1.29
CA ILE A 90 3.97 -5.68 2.13
C ILE A 90 5.41 -5.18 1.88
N VAL A 91 5.79 -5.02 0.60
CA VAL A 91 7.13 -4.56 0.20
C VAL A 91 7.41 -3.14 0.71
N GLU A 92 6.42 -2.25 0.65
CA GLU A 92 6.58 -0.87 1.14
C GLU A 92 6.74 -0.82 2.68
N ASN A 93 5.97 -1.62 3.41
CA ASN A 93 6.11 -1.72 4.87
C ASN A 93 7.48 -2.26 5.30
N ARG A 94 8.10 -3.15 4.52
CA ARG A 94 9.46 -3.65 4.79
C ARG A 94 10.53 -2.54 4.68
N LYS A 95 10.35 -1.54 3.82
CA LYS A 95 11.26 -0.38 3.73
C LYS A 95 11.20 0.49 4.99
N LEU A 96 10.01 0.69 5.56
CA LEU A 96 9.84 1.41 6.83
C LEU A 96 10.51 0.66 7.99
N PHE A 97 10.32 -0.67 8.05
CA PHE A 97 10.97 -1.51 9.06
C PHE A 97 12.51 -1.47 8.97
N ARG A 98 13.07 -1.49 7.75
CA ARG A 98 14.52 -1.37 7.55
C ARG A 98 15.05 -0.01 8.03
N ARG A 99 14.31 1.08 7.82
CA ARG A 99 14.69 2.42 8.31
C ARG A 99 14.62 2.50 9.84
N SER A 100 13.55 1.99 10.46
CA SER A 100 13.44 1.92 11.93
C SER A 100 14.54 1.05 12.54
N TYR A 101 14.85 -0.11 11.94
CA TYR A 101 15.93 -0.98 12.42
C TYR A 101 17.30 -0.29 12.35
N ILE A 102 17.60 0.45 11.28
CA ILE A 102 18.86 1.21 11.17
C ILE A 102 18.91 2.34 12.20
N ALA A 103 17.79 3.03 12.44
CA ALA A 103 17.71 4.09 13.45
C ALA A 103 17.91 3.54 14.87
N VAL A 104 17.25 2.43 15.21
CA VAL A 104 17.41 1.72 16.49
C VAL A 104 18.85 1.22 16.65
N ARG A 105 19.44 0.62 15.60
CA ARG A 105 20.85 0.18 15.63
C ARG A 105 21.81 1.35 15.85
N LYS A 106 21.57 2.52 15.23
CA LYS A 106 22.36 3.74 15.46
C LYS A 106 22.20 4.22 16.91
N ALA A 107 20.97 4.26 17.43
CA ALA A 107 20.71 4.66 18.82
C ALA A 107 21.38 3.74 19.85
N ILE A 108 21.33 2.42 19.64
CA ILE A 108 22.02 1.43 20.48
C ILE A 108 23.54 1.63 20.41
N LYS A 109 24.10 1.85 19.21
CA LYS A 109 25.54 2.06 19.05
C LYS A 109 26.00 3.36 19.71
N VAL A 110 25.27 4.47 19.56
CA VAL A 110 25.57 5.75 20.22
C VAL A 110 25.43 5.66 21.74
N GLY A 111 24.41 4.96 22.24
CA GLY A 111 24.24 4.71 23.68
C GLY A 111 25.38 3.87 24.29
N SER A 112 25.90 2.89 23.54
CA SER A 112 27.07 2.10 23.96
C SER A 112 28.36 2.92 23.97
N VAL A 113 28.59 3.78 22.96
CA VAL A 113 29.77 4.65 22.90
C VAL A 113 29.73 5.69 24.02
N ASN A 114 28.56 6.25 24.34
CA ASN A 114 28.44 7.25 25.41
C ASN A 114 28.65 6.63 26.81
N LYS A 115 28.22 5.38 27.03
CA LYS A 115 28.56 4.63 28.25
C LYS A 115 30.05 4.30 28.33
N ILE A 116 30.67 3.88 27.24
CA ILE A 116 32.12 3.59 27.20
C ILE A 116 32.94 4.87 27.42
N PHE A 117 32.54 6.02 26.86
CA PHE A 117 33.23 7.29 27.06
C PHE A 117 33.13 7.80 28.51
N LYS A 118 31.95 7.64 29.15
CA LYS A 118 31.77 7.93 30.58
C LYS A 118 32.59 6.99 31.49
N LEU A 119 32.71 5.71 31.13
CA LEU A 119 33.52 4.74 31.88
C LEU A 119 35.02 4.92 31.67
N LYS A 120 35.43 5.42 30.50
CA LYS A 120 36.83 5.61 30.11
C LYS A 120 37.38 7.02 30.38
N MET A 121 36.60 7.91 31.01
CA MET A 121 37.16 9.07 31.69
C MET A 121 37.40 8.71 33.16
N PRO A 122 38.60 8.18 33.49
CA PRO A 122 38.96 7.95 34.88
C PRO A 122 38.92 9.29 35.60
N SER A 123 38.21 9.31 36.72
CA SER A 123 38.08 10.44 37.66
C SER A 123 39.43 11.07 38.06
N GLY A 124 40.54 10.37 37.86
CA GLY A 124 41.91 10.89 38.00
C GLY A 124 42.30 11.98 36.99
N ILE A 125 41.86 11.91 35.72
CA ILE A 125 42.21 12.93 34.70
C ILE A 125 41.41 14.22 34.95
N VAL A 126 40.14 14.10 35.34
CA VAL A 126 39.29 15.26 35.68
C VAL A 126 39.82 15.98 36.93
N LYS A 127 40.33 15.24 37.92
CA LYS A 127 41.02 15.84 39.09
C LYS A 127 42.35 16.50 38.70
N LYS A 128 43.13 15.91 37.78
CA LYS A 128 44.42 16.47 37.36
C LYS A 128 44.27 17.79 36.59
N ILE A 129 43.25 17.89 35.73
CA ILE A 129 42.94 19.14 35.00
C ILE A 129 42.41 20.22 35.95
N ARG A 130 41.57 19.85 36.92
CA ARG A 130 41.06 20.80 37.93
C ARG A 130 42.15 21.28 38.88
N GLY A 131 43.14 20.44 39.20
CA GLY A 131 44.31 20.82 39.99
C GLY A 131 45.24 21.81 39.26
N TYR A 132 45.42 21.66 37.95
CA TYR A 132 46.22 22.60 37.15
C TYR A 132 45.57 23.97 36.97
N ILE A 133 44.24 24.04 36.92
CA ILE A 133 43.48 25.31 36.79
C ILE A 133 43.34 26.04 38.14
N GLY A 134 43.43 25.32 39.27
CA GLY A 134 43.35 25.91 40.61
C GLY A 134 44.67 26.45 41.17
N LEU A 135 45.80 26.23 40.47
CA LEU A 135 47.15 26.64 40.90
C LEU A 135 47.66 27.91 40.19
N THR A 136 46.82 28.56 39.38
CA THR A 136 47.12 29.85 38.72
C THR A 136 46.32 31.01 39.32
N ARG A 137 46.13 31.01 40.64
CA ARG A 137 45.71 32.20 41.39
C ARG A 137 46.57 32.38 42.63
#